data_AF-A0A6J6I5J2-F1
#
_entry.id   AF-A0A6J6I5J2-F1
#
_cell.length_a   1.000
_cell.length_b   1.000
_cell.length_c   1.000
_cell.angle_alpha   90.00
_cell.angle_beta   90.00
_cell.angle_gamma   90.00
#
_symmetry.space_group_name_H-M   'P 1'
#
loop_
_entity.id
_entity.type
_entity.pdbx_description
1 polymer ?
#
loop_
_entity_poly.entity_id
_entity_poly.type
_entity_poly.pdbx_seq_one_letter_code
_entity_poly.pdbx_strand_id
1 'polypeptide(L)'
;MRQALEQIGAPNPRWLAVSSASELDTFITEFGPEVVVKTPIGGYDGKGVRVVSSSAEVSDWFEPAALALLGGKLLAEEKVNFTRELAQLSARNPSGEFKAWPAVETRQKNGVCSEVLAPAPNLSNELAEQAKKIAELISSSLGVTGNLAVEMFETADGKLLVNELAMRPHNSGHFSIEGSTTSQFEQHLRAVLDLPLGETTCSEPSVMVNLLGVSDEVDFVENYPELMKQFASAKLHSYGKSPRIGRKLGHITVVGGTQESALATALKARALILGVR
;
A
#
# COMPACT_ATOMS: atom_id res chain seq x y z
N MET A 1 -1.51 -13.66 -9.20
CA MET A 1 -0.60 -13.20 -8.12
C MET A 1 -0.31 -14.33 -7.13
N ARG A 2 -1.29 -14.80 -6.34
CA ARG A 2 -1.07 -15.82 -5.29
C ARG A 2 -0.33 -17.08 -5.75
N GLN A 3 -0.76 -17.67 -6.86
CA GLN A 3 -0.07 -18.82 -7.48
C GLN A 3 1.42 -18.55 -7.76
N ALA A 4 1.74 -17.38 -8.32
CA ALA A 4 3.13 -17.01 -8.63
C ALA A 4 3.95 -16.80 -7.35
N LEU A 5 3.37 -16.20 -6.30
CA LEU A 5 4.01 -16.04 -5.00
C LEU A 5 4.26 -17.39 -4.32
N GLU A 6 3.32 -18.33 -4.40
CA GLU A 6 3.46 -19.68 -3.86
C GLU A 6 4.56 -20.47 -4.57
N GLN A 7 4.62 -20.40 -5.89
CA GLN A 7 5.66 -21.07 -6.70
C GLN A 7 7.08 -20.64 -6.35
N ILE A 8 7.27 -19.37 -5.95
CA ILE A 8 8.59 -18.83 -5.57
C ILE A 8 8.85 -18.93 -4.06
N GLY A 9 7.90 -19.49 -3.29
CA GLY A 9 8.02 -19.62 -1.83
C GLY A 9 7.86 -18.31 -1.05
N ALA A 10 7.25 -17.29 -1.65
CA ALA A 10 6.92 -16.06 -0.93
C ALA A 10 5.73 -16.29 0.02
N PRO A 11 5.73 -15.67 1.22
CA PRO A 11 4.71 -15.95 2.23
C PRO A 11 3.35 -15.40 1.80
N ASN A 12 2.37 -16.28 1.64
CA ASN A 12 0.99 -15.93 1.35
C ASN A 12 0.09 -16.18 2.58
N PRO A 13 -1.00 -15.42 2.73
CA PRO A 13 -2.15 -15.93 3.48
C PRO A 13 -2.65 -17.22 2.83
N ARG A 14 -3.30 -18.09 3.59
CA ARG A 14 -4.06 -19.21 3.04
C ARG A 14 -5.09 -18.65 2.05
N TRP A 15 -5.16 -19.26 0.88
CA TRP A 15 -5.96 -18.73 -0.21
C TRP A 15 -6.53 -19.84 -1.09
N LEU A 16 -7.64 -19.56 -1.77
CA LEU A 16 -8.25 -20.44 -2.76
C LEU A 16 -8.86 -19.60 -3.89
N ALA A 17 -8.66 -20.04 -5.14
CA ALA A 17 -9.41 -19.50 -6.27
C ALA A 17 -10.73 -20.24 -6.40
N VAL A 18 -11.84 -19.58 -6.07
CA VAL A 18 -13.19 -20.16 -6.02
C VAL A 18 -14.02 -19.73 -7.23
N SER A 19 -14.75 -20.67 -7.80
CA SER A 19 -15.62 -20.50 -8.97
C SER A 19 -17.10 -20.74 -8.65
N SER A 20 -17.42 -21.15 -7.43
CA SER A 20 -18.79 -21.37 -6.96
C SER A 20 -18.98 -21.03 -5.48
N ALA A 21 -20.24 -20.80 -5.10
CA ALA A 21 -20.64 -20.61 -3.71
C ALA A 21 -20.22 -21.78 -2.80
N SER A 22 -20.38 -23.03 -3.29
CA SER A 22 -20.03 -24.24 -2.53
C SER A 22 -18.52 -24.32 -2.21
N GLU A 23 -17.66 -23.91 -3.14
CA GLU A 23 -16.21 -23.87 -2.91
C GLU A 23 -15.85 -22.83 -1.84
N LEU A 24 -16.52 -21.67 -1.87
CA LEU A 24 -16.34 -20.62 -0.86
C LEU A 24 -16.83 -21.06 0.53
N ASP A 25 -18.01 -21.66 0.64
CA ASP A 25 -18.53 -22.16 1.93
C ASP A 25 -17.63 -23.25 2.53
N THR A 26 -17.01 -24.09 1.68
CA THR A 26 -16.01 -25.08 2.10
C THR A 26 -14.78 -24.38 2.68
N PHE A 27 -14.26 -23.37 1.99
CA PHE A 27 -13.11 -22.58 2.44
C PHE A 27 -13.37 -21.85 3.76
N ILE A 28 -14.56 -21.27 3.93
CA ILE A 28 -15.00 -20.64 5.20
C ILE A 28 -15.00 -21.67 6.33
N THR A 29 -15.57 -22.85 6.09
CA THR A 29 -15.63 -23.92 7.10
C THR A 29 -14.23 -24.37 7.55
N GLU A 30 -13.26 -24.40 6.63
CA GLU A 30 -11.89 -24.86 6.92
C GLU A 30 -11.02 -23.80 7.63
N PHE A 31 -11.12 -22.53 7.22
CA PHE A 31 -10.13 -21.50 7.60
C PHE A 31 -10.64 -20.41 8.55
N GLY A 32 -11.93 -20.39 8.88
CA GLY A 32 -12.46 -19.56 9.95
C GLY A 32 -13.83 -18.94 9.64
N PRO A 33 -14.55 -18.44 10.66
CA PRO A 33 -15.92 -17.97 10.52
C PRO A 33 -16.08 -16.75 9.61
N GLU A 34 -14.97 -16.08 9.27
CA GLU A 34 -14.92 -15.00 8.29
C GLU A 34 -13.68 -15.14 7.40
N VAL A 35 -13.86 -14.85 6.12
CA VAL A 35 -12.80 -14.83 5.11
C VAL A 35 -12.85 -13.54 4.30
N VAL A 36 -11.77 -13.22 3.59
CA VAL A 36 -11.73 -12.08 2.68
C VAL A 36 -11.91 -12.59 1.26
N VAL A 37 -12.97 -12.14 0.59
CA VAL A 37 -13.19 -12.43 -0.84
C VAL A 37 -12.82 -11.20 -1.65
N LYS A 38 -11.96 -11.40 -2.65
CA LYS A 38 -11.43 -10.37 -3.54
C LYS A 38 -11.80 -10.67 -4.98
N THR A 39 -12.18 -9.65 -5.74
CA THR A 39 -12.30 -9.70 -7.20
C THR A 39 -10.88 -9.66 -7.81
N PRO A 40 -10.45 -10.65 -8.61
CA PRO A 40 -9.08 -10.67 -9.15
C PRO A 40 -8.78 -9.55 -10.13
N ILE A 41 -9.80 -8.94 -10.73
CA ILE A 41 -9.71 -7.89 -11.75
C ILE A 41 -10.48 -6.67 -11.27
N GLY A 42 -9.89 -5.48 -11.43
CA GLY A 42 -10.57 -4.20 -11.19
C GLY A 42 -10.69 -3.76 -9.74
N GLY A 43 -10.15 -4.51 -8.78
CA GLY A 43 -10.08 -4.10 -7.37
C GLY A 43 -9.04 -2.98 -7.14
N TYR A 44 -9.38 -2.02 -6.28
CA TYR A 44 -8.48 -0.94 -5.82
C TYR A 44 -9.10 -0.20 -4.64
N ASP A 45 -8.29 0.35 -3.72
CA ASP A 45 -8.76 1.20 -2.61
C ASP A 45 -9.94 0.56 -1.83
N GLY A 46 -9.82 -0.74 -1.52
CA GLY A 46 -10.86 -1.53 -0.83
C GLY A 46 -12.05 -1.96 -1.70
N LYS A 47 -12.19 -1.44 -2.93
CA LYS A 47 -13.20 -1.90 -3.88
C LYS A 47 -12.85 -3.29 -4.40
N GLY A 48 -13.88 -4.11 -4.57
CA GLY A 48 -13.69 -5.50 -4.96
C GLY A 48 -13.16 -6.37 -3.82
N VAL A 49 -13.30 -5.94 -2.56
CA VAL A 49 -12.95 -6.71 -1.37
C VAL A 49 -14.18 -6.74 -0.45
N ARG A 50 -14.56 -7.93 0.02
CA ARG A 50 -15.58 -8.10 1.06
C ARG A 50 -15.06 -9.08 2.11
N VAL A 51 -15.26 -8.74 3.38
CA VAL A 51 -15.15 -9.71 4.48
C VAL A 51 -16.50 -10.39 4.58
N VAL A 52 -16.53 -11.71 4.50
CA VAL A 52 -17.78 -12.48 4.45
C VAL A 52 -17.72 -13.67 5.40
N SER A 53 -18.88 -14.00 5.94
CA SER A 53 -19.13 -15.19 6.76
C SER A 53 -19.94 -16.27 6.01
N SER A 54 -20.46 -15.93 4.82
CA SER A 54 -21.20 -16.84 3.94
C SER A 54 -21.02 -16.45 2.48
N SER A 55 -21.07 -17.42 1.56
CA SER A 55 -21.08 -17.16 0.13
C SER A 55 -22.26 -16.28 -0.33
N ALA A 56 -23.36 -16.20 0.44
CA ALA A 56 -24.51 -15.38 0.11
C ALA A 56 -24.17 -13.89 -0.01
N GLU A 57 -23.18 -13.40 0.76
CA GLU A 57 -22.74 -12.01 0.80
C GLU A 57 -21.95 -11.57 -0.46
N VAL A 58 -21.60 -12.52 -1.32
CA VAL A 58 -20.94 -12.32 -2.63
C VAL A 58 -21.66 -13.05 -3.76
N SER A 59 -22.95 -13.39 -3.57
CA SER A 59 -23.76 -14.06 -4.59
C SER A 59 -23.78 -13.30 -5.92
N ASP A 60 -23.83 -11.96 -5.88
CA ASP A 60 -23.76 -11.08 -7.06
C ASP A 60 -22.46 -11.24 -7.86
N TRP A 61 -21.36 -11.66 -7.22
CA TRP A 61 -20.07 -11.89 -7.89
C TRP A 61 -19.97 -13.28 -8.53
N PHE A 62 -20.81 -14.23 -8.12
CA PHE A 62 -20.90 -15.57 -8.72
C PHE A 62 -21.87 -15.64 -9.91
N GLU A 63 -22.66 -14.59 -10.16
CA GLU A 63 -23.50 -14.51 -11.34
C GLU A 63 -22.66 -14.70 -12.62
N PRO A 64 -23.05 -15.56 -13.59
CA PRO A 64 -22.18 -15.94 -14.70
C PRO A 64 -21.57 -14.78 -15.48
N ALA A 65 -22.36 -13.73 -15.71
CA ALA A 65 -21.90 -12.53 -16.41
C ALA A 65 -20.86 -11.74 -15.59
N ALA A 66 -21.06 -11.61 -14.27
CA ALA A 66 -20.13 -10.93 -13.39
C ALA A 66 -18.83 -11.74 -13.25
N LEU A 67 -18.94 -13.04 -12.97
CA LEU A 67 -17.80 -13.92 -12.78
C LEU A 67 -16.92 -13.99 -14.04
N ALA A 68 -17.52 -13.98 -15.24
CA ALA A 68 -16.78 -13.93 -16.50
C ALA A 68 -15.91 -12.67 -16.62
N LEU A 69 -16.41 -11.50 -16.20
CA LEU A 69 -15.64 -10.25 -16.18
C LEU A 69 -14.48 -10.27 -15.17
N LEU A 70 -14.55 -11.15 -14.18
CA LEU A 70 -13.54 -11.34 -13.14
C LEU A 70 -12.51 -12.44 -13.48
N GLY A 71 -12.58 -13.01 -14.69
CA GLY A 71 -11.69 -14.09 -15.13
C GLY A 71 -12.16 -15.48 -14.72
N GLY A 72 -13.45 -15.63 -14.39
CA GLY A 72 -14.09 -16.91 -14.08
C GLY A 72 -13.93 -17.39 -12.65
N LYS A 73 -13.23 -16.64 -11.79
CA LYS A 73 -12.96 -17.00 -10.39
C LYS A 73 -12.94 -15.76 -9.49
N LEU A 74 -13.23 -15.97 -8.22
CA LEU A 74 -12.93 -15.05 -7.12
C LEU A 74 -11.72 -15.56 -6.35
N LEU A 75 -11.08 -14.67 -5.60
CA LEU A 75 -9.99 -15.01 -4.69
C LEU A 75 -10.49 -14.98 -3.26
N ALA A 76 -10.58 -16.15 -2.62
CA ALA A 76 -10.83 -16.27 -1.19
C ALA A 76 -9.49 -16.32 -0.44
N GLU A 77 -9.37 -15.57 0.64
CA GLU A 77 -8.19 -15.52 1.51
C GLU A 77 -8.62 -15.63 2.97
N GLU A 78 -7.80 -16.25 3.82
CA GLU A 78 -8.03 -16.17 5.26
C GLU A 78 -8.05 -14.70 5.72
N LYS A 79 -8.90 -14.41 6.69
CA LYS A 79 -8.89 -13.12 7.37
C LYS A 79 -7.69 -13.08 8.32
N VAL A 80 -6.55 -12.62 7.81
CA VAL A 80 -5.28 -12.55 8.55
C VAL A 80 -5.45 -11.76 9.85
N ASN A 81 -5.06 -12.36 10.98
CA ASN A 81 -4.99 -11.67 12.26
C ASN A 81 -3.67 -10.91 12.38
N PHE A 82 -3.65 -9.68 11.86
CA PHE A 82 -2.46 -8.83 11.80
C PHE A 82 -2.47 -7.72 12.87
N THR A 83 -1.28 -7.30 13.28
CA THR A 83 -1.07 -6.19 14.25
C THR A 83 -0.82 -4.86 13.54
N ARG A 84 -0.23 -4.89 12.34
CA ARG A 84 -0.06 -3.73 11.47
C ARG A 84 0.14 -4.11 10.00
N GLU A 85 -0.01 -3.11 9.14
CA GLU A 85 0.30 -3.19 7.72
C GLU A 85 1.65 -2.52 7.44
N LEU A 86 2.45 -3.19 6.62
CA LEU A 86 3.77 -2.74 6.19
C LEU A 86 3.81 -2.65 4.66
N ALA A 87 4.72 -1.85 4.13
CA ALA A 87 5.10 -1.93 2.73
C ALA A 87 6.62 -1.91 2.59
N GLN A 88 7.15 -2.85 1.82
CA GLN A 88 8.54 -2.83 1.38
C GLN A 88 8.61 -2.27 -0.04
N LEU A 89 9.18 -1.07 -0.16
CA LEU A 89 9.43 -0.42 -1.44
C LEU A 89 10.83 -0.80 -1.93
N SER A 90 10.96 -1.05 -3.22
CA SER A 90 12.23 -1.37 -3.86
C SER A 90 12.23 -1.02 -5.33
N ALA A 91 13.42 -0.99 -5.93
CA ALA A 91 13.59 -0.91 -7.37
C ALA A 91 14.63 -1.92 -7.83
N ARG A 92 14.41 -2.47 -9.03
CA ARG A 92 15.31 -3.40 -9.71
C ARG A 92 15.49 -3.03 -11.16
N ASN A 93 16.73 -2.98 -11.65
CA ASN A 93 17.03 -2.73 -13.07
C ASN A 93 17.25 -4.04 -13.86
N PRO A 94 17.23 -4.01 -15.21
CA PRO A 94 17.53 -5.17 -16.05
C PRO A 94 18.89 -5.83 -15.77
N SER A 95 19.92 -5.03 -15.46
CA SER A 95 21.24 -5.51 -15.04
C SER A 95 21.24 -6.24 -13.69
N GLY A 96 20.11 -6.25 -12.97
CA GLY A 96 19.90 -6.99 -11.73
C GLY A 96 20.29 -6.24 -10.46
N GLU A 97 20.70 -4.98 -10.56
CA GLU A 97 20.90 -4.13 -9.39
C GLU A 97 19.56 -3.94 -8.66
N PHE A 98 19.59 -4.11 -7.33
CA PHE A 98 18.43 -3.99 -6.46
C PHE A 98 18.74 -3.01 -5.33
N LYS A 99 17.85 -2.03 -5.12
CA LYS A 99 17.89 -1.12 -3.97
C LYS A 99 16.51 -1.06 -3.32
N ALA A 100 16.49 -1.01 -2.01
CA ALA A 100 15.27 -0.96 -1.21
C ALA A 100 15.32 0.23 -0.25
N TRP A 101 14.20 0.93 -0.07
CA TRP A 101 14.05 1.88 1.03
C TRP A 101 13.79 1.13 2.34
N PRO A 102 13.88 1.79 3.50
CA PRO A 102 13.36 1.20 4.73
C PRO A 102 11.89 0.79 4.57
N ALA A 103 11.50 -0.34 5.17
CA ALA A 103 10.09 -0.72 5.25
C ALA A 103 9.29 0.38 5.96
N VAL A 104 8.06 0.63 5.49
CA VAL A 104 7.16 1.64 6.05
C VAL A 104 5.96 0.99 6.69
N GLU A 105 5.40 1.61 7.72
CA GLU A 105 4.07 1.26 8.23
C GLU A 105 3.02 2.05 7.46
N THR A 106 2.00 1.36 6.95
CA THR A 106 0.86 1.99 6.29
C THR A 106 -0.36 1.88 7.20
N ARG A 107 -1.13 2.97 7.28
CA ARG A 107 -2.39 2.97 8.03
C ARG A 107 -3.53 3.29 7.10
N GLN A 108 -4.48 2.36 7.02
CA GLN A 108 -5.64 2.47 6.17
C GLN A 108 -6.80 3.12 6.93
N LYS A 109 -7.64 3.86 6.23
CA LYS A 109 -8.94 4.33 6.71
C LYS A 109 -9.97 4.00 5.64
N ASN A 110 -10.98 3.21 6.00
CA ASN A 110 -12.03 2.75 5.08
C ASN A 110 -11.46 2.07 3.81
N GLY A 111 -10.42 1.25 3.96
CA GLY A 111 -9.78 0.55 2.84
C GLY A 111 -8.86 1.41 1.96
N VAL A 112 -8.55 2.64 2.37
CA VAL A 112 -7.67 3.56 1.65
C VAL A 112 -6.49 3.98 2.51
N CYS A 113 -5.28 3.97 1.94
CA CYS A 113 -4.08 4.37 2.67
C CYS A 113 -4.17 5.85 3.04
N SER A 114 -4.20 6.11 4.35
CA SER A 114 -4.39 7.42 4.96
C SER A 114 -3.05 8.00 5.40
N GLU A 115 -2.17 7.16 5.94
CA GLU A 115 -0.91 7.57 6.58
C GLU A 115 0.18 6.56 6.24
N VAL A 116 1.41 7.06 6.10
CA VAL A 116 2.61 6.29 5.82
C VAL A 116 3.71 6.80 6.75
N LEU A 117 4.31 5.88 7.48
CA LEU A 117 5.29 6.13 8.52
C LEU A 117 6.62 5.48 8.09
N ALA A 118 7.64 6.30 7.81
CA ALA A 118 8.90 5.85 7.21
C ALA A 118 10.12 6.34 8.02
N PRO A 119 10.95 5.43 8.57
CA PRO A 119 10.78 3.97 8.60
C PRO A 119 9.57 3.54 9.45
N ALA A 120 9.16 2.28 9.33
CA ALA A 120 8.13 1.70 10.18
C ALA A 120 8.56 1.78 11.67
N PRO A 121 7.78 2.39 12.57
CA PRO A 121 8.17 2.58 13.95
C PRO A 121 8.23 1.25 14.70
N ASN A 122 9.23 1.04 15.55
CA ASN A 122 9.39 -0.19 16.34
C ASN A 122 9.41 -1.49 15.50
N LEU A 123 9.83 -1.43 14.23
CA LEU A 123 10.11 -2.64 13.44
C LEU A 123 11.49 -3.16 13.82
N SER A 124 11.60 -4.45 14.17
CA SER A 124 12.89 -5.05 14.48
C SER A 124 13.77 -5.15 13.23
N ASN A 125 15.09 -5.17 13.43
CA ASN A 125 16.03 -5.31 12.32
C ASN A 125 15.83 -6.64 11.57
N GLU A 126 15.46 -7.70 12.28
CA GLU A 126 15.19 -9.01 11.71
C GLU A 126 13.97 -8.98 10.77
N LEU A 127 12.87 -8.33 11.19
CA LEU A 127 11.68 -8.20 10.35
C LEU A 127 11.89 -7.24 9.18
N ALA A 128 12.65 -6.15 9.38
CA ALA A 128 13.01 -5.23 8.31
C ALA A 128 13.84 -5.95 7.22
N GLU A 129 14.82 -6.76 7.62
CA GLU A 129 15.61 -7.56 6.68
C GLU A 129 14.77 -8.66 6.01
N GLN A 130 13.84 -9.28 6.73
CA GLN A 130 12.90 -10.25 6.15
C GLN A 130 12.00 -9.59 5.08
N ALA A 131 11.44 -8.41 5.37
CA ALA A 131 10.63 -7.65 4.42
C ALA A 131 11.41 -7.33 3.14
N LYS A 132 12.66 -6.87 3.28
CA LYS A 132 13.58 -6.61 2.17
C LYS A 132 13.86 -7.86 1.34
N LYS A 133 14.18 -8.99 1.98
CA LYS A 133 14.43 -10.27 1.30
C LYS A 133 13.22 -10.79 0.55
N ILE A 134 12.02 -10.62 1.09
CA ILE A 134 10.76 -10.95 0.39
C ILE A 134 10.65 -10.12 -0.90
N ALA A 135 10.88 -8.81 -0.83
CA ALA A 135 10.84 -7.95 -2.03
C ALA A 135 11.94 -8.28 -3.05
N GLU A 136 13.15 -8.63 -2.60
CA GLU A 136 14.25 -9.06 -3.47
C GLU A 136 13.91 -10.39 -4.17
N LEU A 137 13.40 -11.38 -3.44
CA LEU A 137 12.93 -12.66 -3.98
C LEU A 137 11.84 -12.46 -5.03
N ILE A 138 10.82 -11.65 -4.72
CA ILE A 138 9.69 -11.38 -5.62
C ILE A 138 10.17 -10.64 -6.87
N SER A 139 10.97 -9.58 -6.71
CA SER A 139 11.44 -8.77 -7.85
C SER A 139 12.33 -9.57 -8.79
N SER A 140 13.25 -10.38 -8.26
CA SER A 140 14.13 -11.24 -9.08
C SER A 140 13.36 -12.37 -9.75
N SER A 141 12.52 -13.10 -9.01
CA SER A 141 11.82 -14.28 -9.54
C SER A 141 10.76 -13.94 -10.58
N LEU A 142 10.11 -12.78 -10.45
CA LEU A 142 9.10 -12.31 -11.41
C LEU A 142 9.69 -11.42 -12.51
N GLY A 143 11.01 -11.20 -12.53
CA GLY A 143 11.67 -10.36 -13.54
C GLY A 143 11.22 -8.90 -13.52
N VAL A 144 10.91 -8.36 -12.33
CA VAL A 144 10.44 -6.98 -12.20
C VAL A 144 11.54 -6.01 -12.63
N THR A 145 11.16 -5.06 -13.47
CA THR A 145 11.96 -3.91 -13.88
C THR A 145 11.25 -2.64 -13.45
N GLY A 146 11.97 -1.73 -12.80
CA GLY A 146 11.37 -0.52 -12.23
C GLY A 146 11.10 -0.66 -10.74
N ASN A 147 9.98 -0.12 -10.28
CA ASN A 147 9.66 -0.02 -8.85
C ASN A 147 8.71 -1.15 -8.46
N LEU A 148 8.89 -1.70 -7.26
CA LEU A 148 8.04 -2.72 -6.65
C LEU A 148 7.67 -2.27 -5.24
N ALA A 149 6.38 -2.23 -4.96
CA ALA A 149 5.85 -2.23 -3.60
C ALA A 149 5.30 -3.63 -3.28
N VAL A 150 5.77 -4.19 -2.18
CA VAL A 150 5.20 -5.39 -1.56
C VAL A 150 4.48 -4.94 -0.31
N GLU A 151 3.14 -4.93 -0.35
CA GLU A 151 2.34 -4.71 0.86
C GLU A 151 2.28 -6.00 1.67
N MET A 152 2.40 -5.88 2.99
CA MET A 152 2.51 -7.00 3.90
C MET A 152 1.68 -6.78 5.15
N PHE A 153 1.19 -7.87 5.71
CA PHE A 153 0.68 -7.93 7.07
C PHE A 153 1.78 -8.44 8.00
N GLU A 154 2.00 -7.76 9.12
CA GLU A 154 2.70 -8.34 10.26
C GLU A 154 1.66 -9.03 11.15
N THR A 155 1.75 -10.34 11.30
CA THR A 155 0.81 -11.14 12.09
C THR A 155 1.08 -11.01 13.59
N ALA A 156 0.09 -11.35 14.42
CA ALA A 156 0.24 -11.34 15.88
C ALA A 156 1.34 -12.27 16.41
N ASP A 157 1.73 -13.30 15.64
CA ASP A 157 2.85 -14.20 15.93
C ASP A 157 4.17 -13.78 15.26
N GLY A 158 4.25 -12.55 14.72
CA GLY A 158 5.48 -11.95 14.21
C GLY A 158 5.92 -12.47 12.84
N LYS A 159 5.01 -12.96 12.00
CA LYS A 159 5.28 -13.35 10.61
C LYS A 159 4.90 -12.23 9.66
N LEU A 160 5.55 -12.20 8.50
CA LEU A 160 5.17 -11.33 7.39
C LEU A 160 4.42 -12.15 6.34
N LEU A 161 3.23 -11.70 5.96
CA LEU A 161 2.44 -12.28 4.86
C LEU A 161 2.23 -11.21 3.78
N VAL A 162 2.48 -11.54 2.51
CA VAL A 162 2.24 -10.61 1.40
C VAL A 162 0.74 -10.38 1.24
N ASN A 163 0.29 -9.13 1.34
CA ASN A 163 -1.09 -8.74 1.03
C ASN A 163 -1.26 -8.55 -0.48
N GLU A 164 -0.48 -7.67 -1.09
CA GLU A 164 -0.55 -7.33 -2.51
C GLU A 164 0.78 -6.86 -3.08
N LEU A 165 0.86 -6.79 -4.41
CA LEU A 165 2.01 -6.27 -5.15
C LEU A 165 1.59 -5.11 -6.04
N ALA A 166 2.40 -4.05 -6.07
CA ALA A 166 2.31 -3.00 -7.08
C ALA A 166 3.66 -2.84 -7.78
N MET A 167 3.75 -3.27 -9.04
CA MET A 167 4.94 -3.16 -9.89
C MET A 167 5.02 -1.78 -10.57
N ARG A 168 4.93 -0.74 -9.74
CA ARG A 168 4.95 0.67 -10.14
C ARG A 168 5.33 1.54 -8.94
N PRO A 169 5.62 2.85 -9.14
CA PRO A 169 5.57 3.79 -8.03
C PRO A 169 4.24 3.67 -7.27
N HIS A 170 4.35 3.68 -5.95
CA HIS A 170 3.27 3.35 -5.03
C HIS A 170 3.00 4.48 -4.04
N ASN A 171 1.76 4.55 -3.56
CA ASN A 171 1.32 5.58 -2.62
C ASN A 171 2.14 5.55 -1.32
N SER A 172 2.43 4.34 -0.83
CA SER A 172 3.29 4.14 0.34
C SER A 172 4.75 4.54 0.13
N GLY A 173 5.17 4.85 -1.10
CA GLY A 173 6.50 5.38 -1.39
C GLY A 173 6.56 6.90 -1.54
N HIS A 174 5.44 7.64 -1.43
CA HIS A 174 5.45 9.09 -1.69
C HIS A 174 6.30 9.88 -0.70
N PHE A 175 6.49 9.36 0.53
CA PHE A 175 7.44 9.94 1.48
C PHE A 175 8.84 10.13 0.88
N SER A 176 9.26 9.27 -0.06
CA SER A 176 10.61 9.27 -0.64
C SER A 176 10.94 10.52 -1.44
N ILE A 177 9.94 11.34 -1.84
CA ILE A 177 10.18 12.61 -2.54
C ILE A 177 10.97 13.57 -1.64
N GLU A 178 10.61 13.65 -0.36
CA GLU A 178 11.30 14.49 0.63
C GLU A 178 12.23 13.68 1.55
N GLY A 179 11.82 12.47 1.90
CA GLY A 179 12.37 11.70 3.01
C GLY A 179 13.50 10.75 2.62
N SER A 180 13.97 10.75 1.37
CA SER A 180 15.07 9.89 0.95
C SER A 180 15.99 10.57 -0.06
N THR A 181 17.22 10.06 -0.17
CA THR A 181 18.20 10.56 -1.15
C THR A 181 17.71 10.46 -2.58
N THR A 182 17.04 9.35 -2.94
CA THR A 182 16.44 9.18 -4.27
C THR A 182 14.96 8.81 -4.13
N SER A 183 14.10 9.64 -4.72
CA SER A 183 12.66 9.36 -4.75
C SER A 183 12.33 8.11 -5.57
N GLN A 184 11.25 7.42 -5.24
CA GLN A 184 10.78 6.27 -6.00
C GLN A 184 10.52 6.57 -7.48
N PHE A 185 10.22 7.82 -7.83
CA PHE A 185 9.95 8.22 -9.22
C PHE A 185 11.24 8.31 -10.02
N GLU A 186 12.26 8.96 -9.48
CA GLU A 186 13.60 8.98 -10.07
C GLU A 186 14.21 7.58 -10.13
N GLN A 187 14.05 6.81 -9.05
CA GLN A 187 14.54 5.44 -8.99
C GLN A 187 13.88 4.53 -10.02
N HIS A 188 12.56 4.69 -10.24
CA HIS A 188 11.83 3.96 -11.27
C HIS A 188 12.40 4.26 -12.67
N LEU A 189 12.67 5.53 -12.98
CA LEU A 189 13.25 5.93 -14.26
C LEU A 189 14.66 5.36 -14.44
N ARG A 190 15.52 5.45 -13.41
CA ARG A 190 16.85 4.83 -13.44
C ARG A 190 16.78 3.35 -13.72
N ALA A 191 15.90 2.64 -13.02
CA ALA A 191 15.72 1.21 -13.16
C ALA A 191 15.22 0.82 -14.56
N VAL A 192 14.24 1.53 -15.11
CA VAL A 192 13.71 1.26 -16.47
C VAL A 192 14.74 1.54 -17.57
N LEU A 193 15.58 2.57 -17.38
CA LEU A 193 16.64 2.94 -18.31
C LEU A 193 17.94 2.13 -18.11
N ASP A 194 17.94 1.16 -17.20
CA ASP A 194 19.10 0.37 -16.80
C ASP A 194 20.32 1.22 -16.38
N LEU A 195 20.05 2.36 -15.76
CA LEU A 195 21.06 3.23 -15.17
C LEU A 195 21.43 2.71 -13.76
N PRO A 196 22.61 3.10 -13.23
CA PRO A 196 22.94 2.86 -11.84
C PRO A 196 21.86 3.37 -10.91
N LEU A 197 21.44 2.53 -9.97
CA LEU A 197 20.43 2.86 -8.99
C LEU A 197 20.96 3.90 -7.98
N GLY A 198 20.12 4.85 -7.60
CA GLY A 198 20.46 5.83 -6.58
C GLY A 198 20.44 5.23 -5.17
N GLU A 199 21.04 5.94 -4.22
CA GLU A 199 20.93 5.60 -2.80
C GLU A 199 19.50 5.84 -2.29
N THR A 200 19.05 4.97 -1.40
CA THR A 200 17.70 4.96 -0.82
C THR A 200 17.69 5.38 0.65
N THR A 201 18.77 5.98 1.12
CA THR A 201 18.95 6.40 2.51
C THR A 201 17.90 7.44 2.93
N CYS A 202 17.34 7.25 4.12
CA CYS A 202 16.46 8.20 4.80
C CYS A 202 17.20 8.75 6.01
N SER A 203 17.69 9.99 5.94
CA SER A 203 18.50 10.59 7.01
C SER A 203 17.67 10.94 8.26
N GLU A 204 16.38 11.17 8.08
CA GLU A 204 15.44 11.53 9.14
C GLU A 204 14.12 10.77 8.96
N PRO A 205 13.35 10.54 10.03
CA PRO A 205 12.00 10.02 9.93
C PRO A 205 11.11 10.93 9.06
N SER A 206 10.17 10.32 8.36
CA SER A 206 9.19 11.03 7.56
C SER A 206 7.80 10.43 7.72
N VAL A 207 6.79 11.30 7.71
CA VAL A 207 5.40 10.92 7.73
C VAL A 207 4.70 11.54 6.55
N MET A 208 4.03 10.69 5.77
CA MET A 208 3.19 11.11 4.67
C MET A 208 1.72 10.84 5.00
N VAL A 209 0.86 11.83 4.76
CA VAL A 209 -0.60 11.71 4.91
C VAL A 209 -1.29 12.02 3.60
N ASN A 210 -2.26 11.17 3.21
CA ASN A 210 -3.05 11.40 2.01
C ASN A 210 -4.09 12.50 2.23
N LEU A 211 -4.33 13.27 1.17
CA LEU A 211 -5.43 14.23 1.07
C LEU A 211 -6.54 13.63 0.22
N LEU A 212 -7.59 13.16 0.89
CA LEU A 212 -8.80 12.67 0.25
C LEU A 212 -9.81 13.82 0.15
N GLY A 213 -10.46 13.96 -1.00
CA GLY A 213 -11.53 14.94 -1.19
C GLY A 213 -12.64 14.73 -0.15
N VAL A 214 -13.06 15.82 0.49
CA VAL A 214 -14.14 15.85 1.50
C VAL A 214 -15.46 16.36 0.92
N SER A 215 -15.41 17.00 -0.25
CA SER A 215 -16.55 17.45 -1.04
C SER A 215 -16.24 17.35 -2.53
N ASP A 216 -17.26 17.59 -3.36
CA ASP A 216 -17.14 17.62 -4.82
C ASP A 216 -16.83 19.03 -5.36
N GLU A 217 -16.67 20.02 -4.47
CA GLU A 217 -16.51 21.44 -4.82
C GLU A 217 -15.19 22.04 -4.31
N VAL A 218 -14.66 21.56 -3.18
CA VAL A 218 -13.52 22.18 -2.49
C VAL A 218 -12.23 21.46 -2.88
N ASP A 219 -11.34 22.15 -3.58
CA ASP A 219 -10.03 21.65 -4.02
C ASP A 219 -8.88 21.90 -3.04
N PHE A 220 -9.18 22.60 -1.94
CA PHE A 220 -8.28 23.00 -0.85
C PHE A 220 -7.23 24.07 -1.20
N VAL A 221 -7.21 24.59 -2.43
CA VAL A 221 -6.17 25.52 -2.91
C VAL A 221 -6.15 26.81 -2.10
N GLU A 222 -7.32 27.33 -1.71
CA GLU A 222 -7.44 28.55 -0.91
C GLU A 222 -6.76 28.46 0.45
N ASN A 223 -6.60 27.25 1.01
CA ASN A 223 -5.98 27.03 2.31
C ASN A 223 -4.45 26.92 2.26
N TYR A 224 -3.83 26.99 1.07
CA TYR A 224 -2.38 26.81 0.89
C TYR A 224 -1.55 27.86 1.63
N PRO A 225 -1.84 29.17 1.52
CA PRO A 225 -1.02 30.19 2.18
C PRO A 225 -1.01 30.02 3.70
N GLU A 226 -2.16 29.69 4.29
CA GLU A 226 -2.27 29.50 5.74
C GLU A 226 -1.56 28.21 6.20
N LEU A 227 -1.67 27.12 5.43
CA LEU A 227 -0.91 25.89 5.70
C LEU A 227 0.60 26.17 5.70
N MET A 228 1.10 26.85 4.68
CA MET A 228 2.54 27.14 4.55
C MET A 228 3.04 28.05 5.67
N LYS A 229 2.19 28.98 6.12
CA LYS A 229 2.50 29.88 7.24
C LYS A 229 2.56 29.14 8.58
N GLN A 230 1.61 28.25 8.87
CA GLN A 230 1.53 27.55 10.15
C GLN A 230 2.46 26.32 10.22
N PHE A 231 2.66 25.62 9.11
CA PHE A 231 3.37 24.35 9.03
C PHE A 231 4.50 24.41 8.00
N ALA A 232 5.50 25.26 8.22
CA ALA A 232 6.59 25.50 7.28
C ALA A 232 7.42 24.24 6.90
N SER A 233 7.42 23.21 7.76
CA SER A 233 8.07 21.92 7.49
C SER A 233 7.23 20.96 6.65
N ALA A 234 5.92 21.21 6.49
CA ALA A 234 5.04 20.37 5.70
C ALA A 234 5.21 20.64 4.20
N LYS A 235 5.46 19.58 3.42
CA LYS A 235 5.55 19.62 1.97
C LYS A 235 4.27 19.09 1.37
N LEU A 236 3.51 20.00 0.76
CA LEU A 236 2.25 19.69 0.10
C LEU A 236 2.48 19.35 -1.38
N HIS A 237 1.93 18.23 -1.81
CA HIS A 237 1.90 17.80 -3.20
C HIS A 237 0.46 17.70 -3.68
N SER A 238 0.06 18.65 -4.51
CA SER A 238 -1.23 18.62 -5.20
C SER A 238 -1.12 17.87 -6.52
N TYR A 239 -2.12 17.04 -6.84
CA TYR A 239 -2.16 16.32 -8.10
C TYR A 239 -2.92 17.06 -9.20
N GLY A 240 -3.41 18.29 -8.94
CA GLY A 240 -4.19 19.07 -9.90
C GLY A 240 -5.50 18.40 -10.34
N LYS A 241 -6.07 17.53 -9.49
CA LYS A 241 -7.31 16.80 -9.78
C LYS A 241 -8.51 17.58 -9.29
N SER A 242 -9.60 17.59 -10.07
CA SER A 242 -10.89 18.13 -9.63
C SER A 242 -11.36 17.41 -8.35
N PRO A 243 -11.93 18.16 -7.39
CA PRO A 243 -12.40 17.60 -6.13
C PRO A 243 -13.50 16.58 -6.35
N ARG A 244 -13.46 15.52 -5.53
CA ARG A 244 -14.50 14.49 -5.45
C ARG A 244 -14.37 13.77 -4.13
N ILE A 245 -15.48 13.48 -3.46
CA ILE A 245 -15.47 12.74 -2.19
C ILE A 245 -14.68 11.42 -2.34
N GLY A 246 -13.73 11.20 -1.44
CA GLY A 246 -12.87 10.01 -1.39
C GLY A 246 -11.79 9.93 -2.47
N ARG A 247 -11.69 10.89 -3.41
CA ARG A 247 -10.63 10.92 -4.42
C ARG A 247 -9.32 11.38 -3.78
N LYS A 248 -8.21 10.70 -4.09
CA LYS A 248 -6.86 11.17 -3.74
C LYS A 248 -6.53 12.43 -4.55
N LEU A 249 -6.48 13.58 -3.89
CA LEU A 249 -6.22 14.90 -4.47
C LEU A 249 -4.76 15.33 -4.30
N GLY A 250 -4.06 14.78 -3.32
CA GLY A 250 -2.68 15.11 -3.03
C GLY A 250 -2.15 14.34 -1.83
N HIS A 251 -0.99 14.76 -1.34
CA HIS A 251 -0.45 14.32 -0.07
C HIS A 251 0.35 15.43 0.61
N ILE A 252 0.60 15.25 1.91
CA ILE A 252 1.54 16.07 2.69
C ILE A 252 2.61 15.15 3.24
N THR A 253 3.88 15.55 3.11
CA THR A 253 5.02 14.90 3.77
C THR A 253 5.61 15.85 4.81
N VAL A 254 5.93 15.33 6.00
CA VAL A 254 6.71 16.04 7.03
C VAL A 254 7.95 15.19 7.32
N VAL A 255 9.13 15.80 7.30
CA VAL A 255 10.42 15.15 7.57
C VAL A 255 11.06 15.77 8.80
N GLY A 256 11.72 14.95 9.61
CA GLY A 256 12.50 15.37 10.77
C GLY A 256 11.78 15.26 12.10
N GLY A 257 12.52 15.53 13.18
CA GLY A 257 12.04 15.36 14.55
C GLY A 257 11.84 13.88 14.93
N THR A 258 10.92 13.62 15.85
CA THR A 258 10.46 12.26 16.13
C THR A 258 9.29 11.88 15.24
N GLN A 259 9.08 10.58 15.02
CA GLN A 259 7.94 10.04 14.27
C GLN A 259 6.60 10.62 14.75
N GLU A 260 6.41 10.72 16.08
CA GLU A 260 5.20 11.25 16.71
C GLU A 260 5.02 12.74 16.42
N SER A 261 6.10 13.52 16.49
CA SER A 261 6.05 14.96 16.21
C SER A 261 5.76 15.26 14.74
N ALA A 262 6.33 14.47 13.82
CA ALA A 262 6.08 14.55 12.39
C ALA A 262 4.64 14.17 12.06
N LEU A 263 4.13 13.08 12.64
CA LEU A 263 2.74 12.66 12.50
C LEU A 263 1.77 13.71 13.04
N ALA A 264 1.99 14.22 14.24
CA ALA A 264 1.14 15.26 14.82
C ALA A 264 1.08 16.52 13.93
N THR A 265 2.22 16.89 13.34
CA THR A 265 2.32 18.02 12.41
C THR A 265 1.57 17.74 11.11
N ALA A 266 1.79 16.57 10.49
CA ALA A 266 1.14 16.16 9.25
C ALA A 266 -0.39 16.10 9.41
N LEU A 267 -0.88 15.58 10.55
CA LEU A 267 -2.30 15.51 10.86
C LEU A 267 -2.95 16.88 11.03
N LYS A 268 -2.29 17.82 11.73
CA LYS A 268 -2.78 19.19 11.88
C LYS A 268 -2.78 19.94 10.55
N ALA A 269 -1.73 19.77 9.73
CA ALA A 269 -1.67 20.31 8.39
C ALA A 269 -2.78 19.75 7.48
N ARG A 270 -3.05 18.43 7.55
CA ARG A 270 -4.16 17.78 6.85
C ARG A 270 -5.52 18.31 7.32
N ALA A 271 -5.74 18.50 8.61
CA ALA A 271 -7.01 19.06 9.10
C ALA A 271 -7.24 20.49 8.57
N LEU A 272 -6.20 21.33 8.63
CA LEU A 272 -6.25 22.71 8.13
C LEU A 272 -6.53 22.75 6.62
N ILE A 273 -5.79 21.99 5.80
CA ILE A 273 -5.94 22.03 4.34
C ILE A 273 -7.34 21.56 3.93
N LEU A 274 -7.87 20.53 4.58
CA LEU A 274 -9.20 19.97 4.29
C LEU A 274 -10.35 20.82 4.87
N GLY A 275 -10.06 21.86 5.65
CA GLY A 275 -11.08 22.70 6.30
C GLY A 275 -11.89 21.98 7.37
N VAL A 276 -11.42 20.85 7.88
CA VAL A 276 -12.10 20.07 8.93
C VAL A 276 -11.55 20.56 10.28
N ARG A 277 -12.36 21.35 10.99
CA ARG A 277 -12.04 21.83 12.35
C ARG A 277 -12.47 20.82 13.41
#